data_AF-A0A645JH62-F1
#
_entry.id   AF-A0A645JH62-F1
#
_cell.length_a   1.000
_cell.length_b   1.000
_cell.length_c   1.000
_cell.angle_alpha   90.00
_cell.angle_beta   90.00
_cell.angle_gamma   90.00
#
_symmetry.space_group_name_H-M   'P 1'
#
loop_
_entity.id
_entity.type
_entity.pdbx_description
1 polymer ?
#
loop_
_entity_poly.entity_id
_entity_poly.type
_entity_poly.pdbx_seq_one_letter_code
_entity_poly.pdbx_strand_id
1 'polypeptide(L)'
;MKSAFGGFGTAELPAPQAAAVAAMVGGLQHIPAFLIGLGVGLVLYFTKLPSATLGLGVYLPIYISSIMGLGALLSVFTKQALSKKYGKEKLGEQTGLVASGLLGGEGITGVAIAILSMFK
;
A
#
# COMPACT_ATOMS: atom_id res chain seq x y z
N MET A 1 8.77 6.01 -16.96
CA MET A 1 7.71 5.35 -16.16
C MET A 1 7.87 3.84 -16.05
N LYS A 2 8.18 3.07 -17.11
CA LYS A 2 8.43 1.61 -17.02
C LYS A 2 9.52 1.21 -15.99
N SER A 3 10.57 2.02 -15.86
CA SER A 3 11.68 1.79 -14.91
C SER A 3 11.30 1.92 -13.43
N ALA A 4 10.18 2.59 -13.09
CA ALA A 4 9.76 2.79 -11.71
C ALA A 4 9.04 1.57 -11.10
N PHE A 5 8.61 0.60 -11.93
CA PHE A 5 7.85 -0.58 -11.49
C PHE A 5 8.61 -1.90 -11.64
N GLY A 6 9.94 -1.85 -11.78
CA GLY A 6 10.76 -3.06 -11.92
C GLY A 6 10.41 -3.94 -13.13
N GLY A 7 9.72 -3.39 -14.15
CA GLY A 7 9.29 -4.13 -15.34
C GLY A 7 8.01 -4.96 -15.18
N PHE A 8 7.34 -4.91 -14.02
CA PHE A 8 6.07 -5.63 -13.78
C PHE A 8 4.85 -4.75 -14.08
N GLY A 9 3.89 -5.30 -14.82
CA GLY A 9 2.69 -4.60 -15.29
C GLY A 9 2.90 -3.80 -16.58
N THR A 10 1.84 -3.18 -17.09
CA THR A 10 1.90 -2.28 -18.26
C THR A 10 1.95 -0.81 -17.81
N ALA A 11 2.16 0.13 -18.72
CA ALA A 11 2.06 1.55 -18.38
C ALA A 11 0.65 1.95 -17.89
N GLU A 12 -0.37 1.23 -18.35
CA GLU A 12 -1.77 1.43 -18.00
C GLU A 12 -2.16 0.68 -16.71
N LEU A 13 -1.50 -0.46 -16.44
CA LEU A 13 -1.72 -1.30 -15.26
C LEU A 13 -0.39 -1.57 -14.53
N PRO A 14 0.15 -0.55 -13.82
CA PRO A 14 1.39 -0.71 -13.06
C PRO A 14 1.17 -1.66 -11.87
N ALA A 15 2.13 -2.56 -11.62
CA ALA A 15 2.07 -3.54 -10.54
C ALA A 15 3.11 -3.27 -9.43
N PRO A 16 2.94 -2.21 -8.61
CA PRO A 16 3.95 -1.80 -7.62
C PRO A 16 4.19 -2.82 -6.50
N GLN A 17 3.17 -3.60 -6.13
CA GLN A 17 3.26 -4.64 -5.11
C GLN A 17 4.16 -5.79 -5.58
N ALA A 18 4.00 -6.25 -6.83
CA ALA A 18 4.86 -7.26 -7.43
C ALA A 18 6.31 -6.77 -7.55
N ALA A 19 6.50 -5.49 -7.93
CA ALA A 19 7.81 -4.87 -7.99
C ALA A 19 8.51 -4.83 -6.62
N ALA A 20 7.77 -4.51 -5.55
CA ALA A 20 8.31 -4.49 -4.19
C ALA A 20 8.76 -5.89 -3.73
N VAL A 21 7.96 -6.92 -3.98
CA VAL A 21 8.32 -8.31 -3.65
C VAL A 21 9.54 -8.76 -4.46
N ALA A 22 9.59 -8.46 -5.76
CA ALA A 22 10.73 -8.78 -6.60
C ALA A 22 12.02 -8.08 -6.11
N ALA A 23 11.94 -6.82 -5.68
CA ALA A 23 13.07 -6.09 -5.10
C ALA A 23 13.57 -6.72 -3.79
N MET A 24 12.69 -7.28 -2.97
CA MET A 24 13.07 -8.02 -1.76
C MET A 24 13.81 -9.33 -2.08
N VAL A 25 13.35 -10.06 -3.11
CA VAL A 25 14.01 -11.30 -3.57
C VAL A 25 15.38 -11.01 -4.18
N GLY A 26 15.53 -9.86 -4.86
CA GLY A 26 16.80 -9.41 -5.43
C GLY A 26 17.88 -9.05 -4.40
N GLY A 27 17.56 -9.04 -3.11
CA GLY A 27 18.49 -8.76 -2.02
C GLY A 27 18.80 -7.27 -1.85
N LEU A 28 19.59 -6.96 -0.80
CA LEU A 28 19.95 -5.58 -0.44
C LEU A 28 20.90 -4.96 -1.47
N GLN A 29 20.37 -4.08 -2.30
CA GLN A 29 21.13 -3.39 -3.34
C GLN A 29 22.13 -2.36 -2.78
N HIS A 30 21.81 -1.72 -1.65
CA HIS A 30 22.62 -0.64 -1.08
C HIS A 30 22.57 -0.66 0.46
N ILE A 31 23.60 -1.23 1.08
CA ILE A 31 23.69 -1.38 2.55
C ILE A 31 23.62 -0.04 3.30
N PRO A 32 24.32 1.05 2.89
CA PRO A 32 24.24 2.32 3.60
C PRO A 32 22.82 2.92 3.62
N ALA A 33 22.13 2.88 2.48
CA ALA A 33 20.75 3.35 2.39
C ALA A 33 19.79 2.51 3.24
N PHE A 34 20.01 1.19 3.29
CA PHE A 34 19.26 0.30 4.17
C PHE A 34 19.48 0.66 5.65
N LEU A 35 20.71 0.89 6.09
CA LEU A 35 21.01 1.27 7.48
C LEU A 35 20.39 2.61 7.87
N ILE A 36 20.42 3.60 6.97
CA ILE A 36 19.73 4.88 7.18
C ILE A 36 18.22 4.66 7.29
N GLY A 37 17.63 3.91 6.36
CA GLY A 37 16.21 3.58 6.36
C GLY A 37 15.79 2.82 7.63
N LEU A 38 16.62 1.90 8.10
CA LEU A 38 16.41 1.17 9.36
C LEU A 38 16.44 2.12 10.57
N GLY A 39 17.41 3.04 10.61
CA GLY A 39 17.49 4.07 11.66
C GLY A 39 16.25 4.96 11.69
N VAL A 40 15.81 5.47 10.54
CA VAL A 40 14.58 6.26 10.44
C VAL A 40 13.36 5.43 10.83
N GLY A 41 13.28 4.18 10.37
CA GLY A 41 12.19 3.26 10.71
C GLY A 41 12.09 2.97 12.21
N LEU A 42 13.22 2.83 12.90
CA LEU A 42 13.27 2.67 14.36
C LEU A 42 12.79 3.93 15.08
N VAL A 43 13.24 5.11 14.66
CA VAL A 43 12.75 6.38 15.23
C VAL A 43 11.24 6.49 15.06
N LEU A 44 10.73 6.21 13.86
CA LEU A 44 9.29 6.22 13.58
C LEU A 44 8.54 5.21 14.46
N TYR A 45 9.07 4.01 14.65
CA TYR A 45 8.50 2.99 15.52
C TYR A 45 8.40 3.47 16.98
N PHE A 46 9.47 4.07 17.53
CA PHE A 46 9.44 4.64 18.89
C PHE A 46 8.44 5.79 19.03
N THR A 47 8.25 6.58 17.98
CA THR A 47 7.22 7.64 17.94
C THR A 47 5.79 7.12 17.71
N LYS A 48 5.59 5.79 17.60
CA LYS A 48 4.32 5.14 17.26
C LYS A 48 3.72 5.62 15.92
N LEU A 49 4.56 6.10 15.01
CA LEU A 49 4.15 6.39 13.64
C LEU A 49 4.14 5.11 12.80
N PRO A 50 3.20 4.96 11.87
CA PRO A 50 3.10 3.79 11.00
C PRO A 50 4.22 3.83 9.95
N SER A 51 5.42 3.38 10.34
CA SER A 51 6.64 3.38 9.52
C SER A 51 6.46 2.63 8.20
N ALA A 52 5.75 1.50 8.22
CA ALA A 52 5.44 0.72 7.03
C ALA A 52 4.58 1.51 6.02
N THR A 53 3.53 2.20 6.49
CA THR A 53 2.65 3.01 5.62
C THR A 53 3.39 4.20 5.02
N LEU A 54 4.27 4.85 5.81
CA LEU A 54 5.10 5.96 5.34
C LEU A 54 6.13 5.49 4.30
N GLY A 55 6.81 4.37 4.56
CA GLY A 55 7.76 3.79 3.62
C GLY A 55 7.09 3.40 2.30
N LEU A 56 5.88 2.82 2.36
CA LEU A 56 5.08 2.53 1.18
C LEU A 56 4.74 3.80 0.40
N GLY A 57 4.33 4.87 1.08
CA GLY A 57 3.98 6.15 0.45
C GLY A 57 5.15 6.82 -0.29
N VAL A 58 6.38 6.65 0.19
CA VAL A 58 7.61 7.15 -0.47
C VAL A 58 8.00 6.27 -1.66
N TYR A 59 7.72 4.96 -1.59
CA TYR A 59 8.01 4.02 -2.66
C TYR A 59 7.04 4.14 -3.84
N LEU A 60 5.77 4.49 -3.58
CA LEU A 60 4.74 4.54 -4.60
C LEU A 60 4.73 5.86 -5.39
N PRO A 61 4.35 5.81 -6.68
CA PRO A 61 4.10 7.00 -7.48
C PRO A 61 3.06 7.91 -6.82
N ILE A 62 3.26 9.23 -6.97
CA ILE A 62 2.40 10.23 -6.33
C ILE A 62 0.91 10.03 -6.62
N TYR A 63 0.55 9.59 -7.82
CA TYR A 63 -0.86 9.38 -8.18
C TYR A 63 -1.51 8.21 -7.42
N ILE A 64 -0.78 7.13 -7.12
CA ILE A 64 -1.30 6.04 -6.27
C ILE A 64 -1.38 6.54 -4.81
N SER A 65 -0.33 7.20 -4.34
CA SER A 65 -0.29 7.78 -2.98
C SER A 65 -1.41 8.81 -2.76
N SER A 66 -1.76 9.61 -3.76
CA SER A 66 -2.85 10.58 -3.72
C SER A 66 -4.22 9.91 -3.58
N ILE A 67 -4.49 8.84 -4.34
CA ILE A 67 -5.74 8.07 -4.22
C ILE A 67 -5.85 7.43 -2.84
N MET A 68 -4.74 6.87 -2.33
CA MET A 68 -4.69 6.29 -0.99
C MET A 68 -4.95 7.35 0.10
N GLY A 69 -4.38 8.55 -0.07
CA GLY A 69 -4.62 9.70 0.82
C GLY A 69 -6.07 10.19 0.80
N LEU A 70 -6.70 10.22 -0.39
CA LEU A 70 -8.13 10.50 -0.54
C LEU A 70 -9.00 9.48 0.20
N GLY A 71 -8.68 8.19 0.08
CA GLY A 71 -9.35 7.12 0.83
C GLY A 71 -9.21 7.27 2.34
N ALA A 72 -8.02 7.64 2.82
CA ALA A 72 -7.78 7.90 4.25
C ALA A 72 -8.60 9.10 4.75
N LEU A 73 -8.65 10.20 4.00
CA LEU A 73 -9.49 11.36 4.33
C LEU A 73 -10.97 10.98 4.41
N LEU A 74 -11.49 10.26 3.41
CA LEU A 74 -12.87 9.78 3.39
C LEU A 74 -13.18 8.87 4.59
N SER A 75 -12.24 8.01 4.98
CA SER A 75 -12.39 7.15 6.16
C SER A 75 -12.50 7.97 7.45
N VAL A 76 -11.72 9.05 7.59
CA VAL A 76 -11.81 9.96 8.75
C VAL A 76 -13.14 10.70 8.77
N PHE A 77 -13.58 11.26 7.64
CA PHE A 77 -14.85 11.96 7.56
C PHE A 77 -16.05 11.04 7.86
N THR A 78 -16.06 9.84 7.28
CA THR A 78 -17.12 8.85 7.52
C THR A 78 -17.14 8.38 8.97
N LYS A 79 -15.98 8.12 9.59
CA LYS A 79 -15.89 7.84 11.03
C LYS A 79 -16.42 9.00 11.87
N GLN A 80 -16.05 10.25 11.56
CA GLN A 80 -16.56 11.41 12.31
C GLN A 80 -18.08 11.55 12.16
N ALA A 81 -18.61 11.42 10.95
CA ALA A 81 -20.04 11.56 10.67
C ALA A 81 -20.89 10.44 11.29
N LEU A 82 -20.44 9.19 11.21
CA LEU A 82 -21.21 8.01 11.63
C LEU A 82 -20.97 7.61 13.10
N SER A 83 -19.88 8.07 13.73
CA SER A 83 -19.58 7.78 15.16
C SER A 83 -20.63 8.27 16.14
N LYS A 84 -21.48 9.23 15.74
CA LYS A 84 -22.63 9.68 16.56
C LYS A 84 -23.81 8.71 16.56
N LYS A 85 -23.92 7.81 15.57
CA LYS A 85 -25.12 6.98 15.33
C LYS A 85 -24.87 5.48 15.51
N TYR A 86 -23.64 5.02 15.26
CA TYR A 86 -23.22 3.63 15.41
C TYR A 86 -21.94 3.58 16.25
N GLY A 87 -21.90 2.74 17.29
CA GLY A 87 -20.77 2.65 18.22
C GLY A 87 -19.43 2.53 17.50
N LYS A 88 -18.43 3.31 17.96
CA LYS A 88 -17.11 3.48 17.30
C LYS A 88 -16.39 2.16 17.02
N GLU A 89 -16.59 1.16 17.88
CA GLU A 89 -15.91 -0.13 17.81
C GLU A 89 -16.39 -0.98 16.62
N LYS A 90 -17.71 -1.20 16.51
CA LYS A 90 -18.31 -1.96 15.40
C LYS A 90 -18.05 -1.31 14.04
N LEU A 91 -18.06 0.03 13.97
CA LEU A 91 -17.77 0.75 12.74
C LEU A 91 -16.30 0.57 12.34
N GLY A 92 -15.38 0.59 13.30
CA GLY A 92 -13.95 0.38 13.06
C GLY A 92 -13.64 -1.01 12.51
N GLU A 93 -14.26 -2.04 13.08
CA GLU A 93 -14.05 -3.44 12.68
C GLU A 93 -14.59 -3.72 11.27
N GLN A 94 -15.82 -3.28 10.97
CA GLN A 94 -16.44 -3.46 9.66
C GLN A 94 -15.70 -2.67 8.57
N THR A 95 -15.33 -1.41 8.84
CA THR A 95 -14.56 -0.61 7.87
C THR A 95 -13.16 -1.17 7.64
N GLY A 96 -12.52 -1.70 8.69
CA GLY A 96 -11.25 -2.40 8.60
C GLY A 96 -11.34 -3.63 7.70
N LEU A 97 -12.36 -4.48 7.90
CA LEU A 97 -12.58 -5.68 7.11
C LEU A 97 -12.82 -5.37 5.63
N VAL A 98 -13.64 -4.35 5.33
CA VAL A 98 -13.91 -3.91 3.96
C VAL A 98 -12.64 -3.34 3.32
N ALA A 99 -11.87 -2.53 4.05
CA ALA A 99 -10.63 -1.95 3.55
C ALA A 99 -9.57 -3.04 3.27
N SER A 100 -9.40 -4.01 4.17
CA SER A 100 -8.48 -5.14 3.95
C SER A 100 -8.95 -6.04 2.82
N GLY A 101 -10.27 -6.24 2.68
CA GLY A 101 -10.87 -6.99 1.57
C GLY A 101 -10.64 -6.32 0.22
N LEU A 102 -10.79 -5.00 0.13
CA LEU A 102 -10.51 -4.24 -1.10
C LEU A 102 -9.01 -4.26 -1.44
N LEU A 103 -8.14 -4.03 -0.44
CA LEU A 103 -6.69 -3.99 -0.64
C LEU A 103 -6.12 -5.37 -1.01
N GLY A 104 -6.56 -6.43 -0.33
CA GLY A 104 -6.18 -7.81 -0.67
C GLY A 104 -6.82 -8.28 -1.99
N GLY A 105 -8.06 -7.88 -2.24
CA GLY A 105 -8.82 -8.21 -3.45
C GLY A 105 -8.18 -7.66 -4.72
N GLU A 106 -7.68 -6.42 -4.70
CA GLU A 106 -6.92 -5.82 -5.81
C GLU A 106 -5.76 -6.74 -6.25
N GLY A 107 -4.94 -7.19 -5.30
CA GLY A 107 -3.81 -8.06 -5.57
C GLY A 107 -4.22 -9.41 -6.16
N ILE A 108 -5.22 -10.08 -5.56
CA ILE A 108 -5.70 -11.39 -6.03
C ILE A 108 -6.32 -11.28 -7.42
N THR A 109 -7.17 -10.28 -7.66
CA THR A 109 -7.81 -10.04 -8.95
C THR A 109 -6.79 -9.69 -10.03
N GLY A 110 -5.79 -8.86 -9.71
CA GLY A 110 -4.70 -8.52 -10.63
C GLY A 110 -3.90 -9.75 -11.07
N VAL A 111 -3.56 -10.65 -10.14
CA VAL A 111 -2.88 -11.91 -10.46
C VAL A 111 -3.77 -12.81 -11.31
N ALA A 112 -5.05 -12.96 -10.99
CA ALA A 112 -5.99 -13.77 -11.77
C ALA A 112 -6.10 -13.27 -13.22
N ILE A 113 -6.23 -11.96 -13.42
CA ILE A 113 -6.27 -11.35 -14.76
C ILE A 113 -4.97 -11.60 -15.51
N ALA A 114 -3.82 -11.41 -14.87
CA ALA A 114 -2.51 -11.63 -15.50
C ALA A 114 -2.35 -13.08 -15.99
N ILE A 115 -2.75 -14.07 -15.19
CA ILE A 115 -2.74 -15.49 -15.56
C ILE A 115 -3.65 -15.74 -16.76
N LEU A 116 -4.89 -15.22 -16.75
CA LEU A 116 -5.83 -15.37 -17.86
C LEU A 116 -5.30 -14.73 -19.16
N SER A 117 -4.61 -13.60 -19.06
CA SER A 117 -3.97 -12.94 -20.20
C SER A 117 -2.77 -13.70 -20.77
N MET A 118 -2.12 -14.61 -20.02
CA MET A 118 -1.03 -15.43 -20.56
C MET A 118 -1.53 -16.54 -21.50
N PHE A 119 -2.78 -16.99 -21.34
CA PHE A 119 -3.37 -18.06 -22.15
C PHE A 119 -4.15 -17.56 -23.37
N LYS A 120 -4.23 -16.24 -23.56
CA LYS A 120 -4.94 -15.59 -24.67
C LYS A 120 -3.95 -14.90 -25.59
#